data_AF-A0A7Y9KHC8-F1
#
_entry.id   AF-A0A7Y9KHC8-F1
#
_cell.length_a   1.000
_cell.length_b   1.000
_cell.length_c   1.000
_cell.angle_alpha   90.00
_cell.angle_beta   90.00
_cell.angle_gamma   90.00
#
_symmetry.space_group_name_H-M   'P 1'
#
loop_
_entity.id
_entity.type
_entity.pdbx_description
1 polymer ?
#
loop_
_entity_poly.entity_id
_entity_poly.type
_entity_poly.pdbx_seq_one_letter_code
_entity_poly.pdbx_strand_id
1 'polypeptide(L)'
;MAVVMPRVSRFAQAPRKLVVRALAGDVVIDLSEARLPRQQELEIDLALLYGHVEILIPDDWAVVRGRLETARRIRLDGTLDPPYVYSPPPASDVDGPGWHSGRGGVVLNISGIGGSVVLRRTSRE
;
A
#
# COMPACT_ATOMS: atom_id res chain seq x y z
N MET A 1 -19.25 6.17 -0.80
CA MET A 1 -18.56 7.41 -0.36
C MET A 1 -17.29 7.54 -1.20
N ALA A 2 -17.17 8.58 -2.02
CA ALA A 2 -15.97 8.84 -2.82
C ALA A 2 -15.22 10.00 -2.14
N VAL A 3 -13.98 9.76 -1.70
CA VAL A 3 -13.12 10.79 -1.15
C VAL A 3 -12.34 11.40 -2.32
N VAL A 4 -12.52 12.70 -2.56
CA VAL A 4 -11.60 13.45 -3.41
C VAL A 4 -10.32 13.62 -2.59
N MET A 5 -9.28 12.88 -2.94
CA MET A 5 -8.00 13.03 -2.27
C MET A 5 -7.38 14.37 -2.68
N PRO A 6 -6.90 15.20 -1.73
CA PRO A 6 -6.02 16.31 -2.07
C PRO A 6 -4.77 15.77 -2.79
N ARG A 7 -4.11 16.63 -3.57
CA ARG A 7 -2.88 16.28 -4.30
C ARG A 7 -1.84 15.59 -3.42
N VAL A 8 -1.79 15.94 -2.12
CA VAL A 8 -0.95 15.30 -1.12
C VAL A 8 -1.81 14.92 0.09
N SER A 9 -1.80 13.64 0.46
CA SER A 9 -2.42 13.14 1.69
C SER A 9 -1.37 12.56 2.62
N ARG A 10 -1.26 13.11 3.83
CA ARG A 10 -0.36 12.66 4.90
C ARG A 10 -1.15 11.98 6.03
N PHE A 11 -0.60 10.91 6.58
CA PHE A 11 -1.25 10.12 7.61
C PHE A 11 -0.33 9.93 8.82
N ALA A 12 -0.81 10.24 10.03
CA ALA A 12 -0.10 9.89 11.26
C ALA A 12 -0.26 8.39 11.61
N GLN A 13 -1.41 7.81 11.28
CA GLN A 13 -1.72 6.40 11.42
C GLN A 13 -2.25 5.86 10.10
N ALA A 14 -1.74 4.70 9.68
CA ALA A 14 -2.18 4.06 8.46
C ALA A 14 -3.66 3.62 8.61
N PRO A 15 -4.55 3.98 7.68
CA PRO A 15 -5.89 3.41 7.66
C PRO A 15 -5.82 1.91 7.35
N ARG A 16 -6.88 1.16 7.65
CA ARG A 16 -6.98 -0.25 7.20
C ARG A 16 -7.16 -0.37 5.69
N LYS A 17 -7.84 0.62 5.11
CA LYS A 17 -8.16 0.65 3.69
C LYS A 17 -8.08 2.07 3.16
N LEU A 18 -7.38 2.25 2.05
CA LEU A 18 -7.27 3.50 1.32
C LEU A 18 -7.78 3.29 -0.11
N VAL A 19 -8.84 3.99 -0.48
CA VAL A 19 -9.37 3.95 -1.85
C VAL A 19 -8.99 5.24 -2.55
N VAL A 20 -8.23 5.13 -3.63
CA VAL A 20 -7.72 6.29 -4.38
C VAL A 20 -8.16 6.20 -5.83
N ARG A 21 -8.68 7.33 -6.32
CA ARG A 21 -9.10 7.48 -7.71
C ARG A 21 -8.28 8.60 -8.33
N ALA A 22 -7.42 8.25 -9.27
CA ALA A 22 -6.61 9.21 -10.02
C ALA A 22 -7.11 9.25 -11.47
N LEU A 23 -7.89 10.28 -11.77
CA LEU A 23 -8.46 10.53 -13.09
C LEU A 23 -7.75 11.73 -13.71
N ALA A 24 -6.95 11.51 -14.75
CA ALA A 24 -6.23 12.55 -15.50
C ALA A 24 -5.55 13.62 -14.59
N GLY A 25 -4.80 13.16 -13.60
CA GLY A 25 -4.10 14.04 -12.66
C GLY A 25 -3.13 13.28 -11.76
N ASP A 26 -2.45 14.03 -10.90
CA ASP A 26 -1.41 13.54 -10.00
C ASP A 26 -1.92 13.41 -8.56
N VAL A 27 -1.66 12.27 -7.92
CA VAL A 27 -1.95 12.03 -6.51
C VAL A 27 -0.69 11.55 -5.80
N VAL A 28 -0.36 12.15 -4.66
CA VAL A 28 0.73 11.72 -3.78
C VAL A 28 0.13 11.21 -2.47
N ILE A 29 0.43 9.95 -2.15
CA ILE A 29 0.08 9.30 -0.89
C ILE A 29 1.36 9.22 -0.06
N ASP A 30 1.42 9.99 1.01
CA ASP A 30 2.60 10.08 1.87
C ASP A 30 2.35 9.31 3.17
N LEU A 31 2.96 8.11 3.27
CA LEU A 31 2.91 7.23 4.43
C LEU A 31 4.26 7.19 5.18
N SER A 32 5.22 8.03 4.80
CA SER A 32 6.60 8.00 5.34
C SER A 32 6.64 8.08 6.88
N GLU A 33 5.80 8.93 7.47
CA GLU A 33 5.65 9.12 8.92
C GLU A 33 4.53 8.28 9.54
N ALA A 34 3.73 7.58 8.73
CA ALA A 34 2.56 6.86 9.20
C ALA A 34 2.95 5.66 10.07
N ARG A 35 2.22 5.40 11.15
CA ARG A 35 2.40 4.14 11.91
C ARG A 35 1.40 3.10 11.44
N LEU A 36 1.88 1.90 11.10
CA LEU A 36 1.03 0.74 10.86
C LEU A 36 0.86 0.00 12.19
N PRO A 37 -0.37 -0.18 12.69
CA PRO A 37 -0.60 -1.01 13.86
C PRO A 37 -0.02 -2.40 13.64
N ARG A 38 0.67 -2.95 14.66
CA ARG A 38 1.17 -4.34 14.62
C ARG A 38 0.01 -5.27 14.27
N GLN A 39 0.27 -6.27 13.42
CA GLN A 39 -0.73 -7.27 12.98
C GLN A 39 -1.90 -6.71 12.14
N GLN A 40 -1.72 -5.56 11.47
CA GLN A 40 -2.71 -5.04 10.50
C GLN A 40 -2.09 -4.87 9.12
N GLU A 41 -2.92 -5.12 8.11
CA GLU A 41 -2.63 -4.81 6.71
C GLU A 41 -3.28 -3.48 6.34
N LEU A 42 -2.56 -2.68 5.54
CA LEU A 42 -3.13 -1.55 4.82
C LEU A 42 -3.47 -2.03 3.41
N GLU A 43 -4.75 -2.06 3.07
CA GLU A 43 -5.20 -2.31 1.71
C GLU A 43 -5.28 -0.99 0.94
N ILE A 44 -4.59 -0.88 -0.20
CA ILE A 44 -4.67 0.29 -1.10
C ILE A 44 -5.35 -0.14 -2.40
N ASP A 45 -6.54 0.40 -2.64
CA ASP A 45 -7.29 0.24 -3.88
C ASP A 45 -7.08 1.44 -4.79
N LEU A 46 -6.28 1.26 -5.85
CA LEU A 46 -6.06 2.25 -6.89
C LEU A 46 -6.99 2.03 -8.08
N ALA A 47 -7.72 3.08 -8.45
CA ALA A 47 -8.43 3.17 -9.73
C ALA A 47 -7.82 4.30 -10.57
N LEU A 48 -7.26 3.94 -11.72
CA LEU A 48 -6.50 4.84 -12.60
C LEU A 48 -7.20 5.04 -13.95
N LEU A 49 -7.29 6.29 -14.39
CA LEU A 49 -7.64 6.64 -15.75
C LEU A 49 -6.69 7.73 -16.24
N TYR A 50 -5.62 7.33 -16.94
CA TYR A 50 -4.55 8.23 -17.40
C TYR A 50 -3.93 9.11 -16.28
N GLY A 51 -4.01 8.67 -15.02
CA GLY A 51 -3.50 9.39 -13.87
C GLY A 51 -2.09 8.96 -13.46
N HIS A 52 -1.49 9.74 -12.58
CA HIS A 52 -0.22 9.44 -11.94
C HIS A 52 -0.41 9.33 -10.42
N VAL A 53 0.07 8.25 -9.82
CA VAL A 53 0.03 8.06 -8.37
C VAL A 53 1.44 7.81 -7.85
N GLU A 54 1.90 8.62 -6.93
CA GLU A 54 3.13 8.39 -6.18
C GLU A 54 2.76 7.94 -4.75
N ILE A 55 3.40 6.87 -4.29
CA ILE A 55 3.22 6.33 -2.95
C ILE A 55 4.58 6.30 -2.26
N LEU A 56 4.71 7.08 -1.19
CA LEU A 56 5.87 7.08 -0.31
C LEU A 56 5.60 6.10 0.83
N ILE A 57 6.36 5.01 0.90
CA ILE A 57 6.17 3.94 1.88
C ILE A 57 7.45 3.79 2.73
N PRO A 58 7.31 3.67 4.06
CA PRO A 58 8.41 3.31 4.95
C PRO A 58 9.15 2.04 4.50
N ASP A 59 10.47 2.03 4.63
CA ASP A 59 11.32 0.89 4.24
C ASP A 59 11.09 -0.39 5.07
N ASP A 60 10.56 -0.25 6.29
CA ASP A 60 10.23 -1.34 7.19
C ASP A 60 8.93 -2.08 6.83
N TRP A 61 8.09 -1.51 5.97
CA TRP A 61 6.80 -2.09 5.55
C TRP A 61 6.98 -3.00 4.35
N ALA A 62 6.44 -4.22 4.42
CA ALA A 62 6.35 -5.06 3.24
C ALA A 62 5.23 -4.55 2.32
N VAL A 63 5.46 -4.52 1.01
CA VAL A 63 4.47 -4.12 -0.01
C VAL A 63 4.25 -5.28 -0.94
N VAL A 64 3.13 -5.96 -0.80
CA VAL A 64 2.80 -7.13 -1.60
C VAL A 64 1.80 -6.80 -2.69
N ARG A 65 1.90 -7.58 -3.76
CA ARG A 65 0.93 -7.52 -4.85
C ARG A 65 -0.40 -8.12 -4.41
N GLY A 66 -1.45 -7.31 -4.42
CA GLY A 66 -2.83 -7.78 -4.33
C GLY A 66 -3.42 -8.11 -5.71
N ARG A 67 -4.62 -7.59 -5.97
CA ARG A 67 -5.39 -7.74 -7.20
C ARG A 67 -4.96 -6.72 -8.25
N LEU A 68 -4.40 -7.18 -9.36
CA LEU A 68 -4.08 -6.37 -10.56
C LEU A 68 -5.08 -6.64 -11.69
N GLU A 69 -6.36 -6.71 -11.35
CA GLU A 69 -7.39 -7.01 -12.34
C GLU A 69 -7.66 -5.79 -13.22
N THR A 70 -7.80 -6.01 -14.53
CA THR A 70 -8.18 -4.99 -15.52
C THR A 70 -7.23 -3.80 -15.70
N ALA A 71 -5.98 -3.87 -15.21
CA ALA A 71 -4.97 -2.85 -15.49
C ALA A 71 -4.46 -2.95 -16.94
N ARG A 72 -4.88 -2.03 -17.81
CA ARG A 72 -4.38 -1.94 -19.20
C ARG A 72 -3.46 -0.74 -19.35
N ARG A 73 -2.24 -0.95 -19.87
CA ARG A 73 -1.25 0.13 -20.11
C ARG A 73 -0.91 0.97 -18.87
N ILE A 74 -1.05 0.40 -17.67
CA ILE A 74 -0.58 1.01 -16.42
C ILE A 74 0.86 0.58 -16.20
N ARG A 75 1.74 1.52 -15.89
CA ARG A 75 3.12 1.24 -15.50
C ARG A 75 3.24 1.27 -13.98
N LEU A 76 3.90 0.27 -13.41
CA LEU A 76 4.32 0.28 -12.01
C LEU A 76 5.84 0.44 -11.98
N ASP A 77 6.31 1.49 -11.32
CA ASP A 77 7.72 1.74 -11.06
C ASP A 77 7.99 1.59 -9.56
N GLY A 78 9.03 0.82 -9.20
CA GLY A 78 9.35 0.42 -7.83
C GLY A 78 9.21 -1.07 -7.55
N THR A 79 9.63 -1.49 -6.36
CA THR A 79 9.79 -2.91 -6.00
C THR A 79 8.68 -3.40 -5.09
N LEU A 80 8.00 -4.47 -5.52
CA LEU A 80 7.08 -5.25 -4.69
C LEU A 80 7.85 -6.37 -3.98
N ASP A 81 7.50 -6.61 -2.73
CA ASP A 81 7.99 -7.72 -1.94
C ASP A 81 7.33 -9.04 -2.39
N PRO A 82 8.01 -10.19 -2.23
CA PRO A 82 7.41 -11.49 -2.50
C PRO A 82 6.13 -11.68 -1.69
N PRO A 83 5.12 -12.38 -2.23
CA PRO A 83 3.89 -12.64 -1.50
C PRO A 83 4.23 -13.40 -0.22
N TYR A 84 4.05 -12.74 0.92
CA TYR A 84 4.03 -13.42 2.21
C TYR A 84 2.59 -13.80 2.50
N VAL A 85 2.36 -15.03 2.94
CA VAL A 85 1.06 -15.42 3.49
C VAL A 85 1.00 -14.80 4.88
N TYR A 86 0.16 -13.79 5.05
CA TYR A 86 -0.26 -13.40 6.39
C TYR A 86 -1.05 -14.55 6.99
N SER A 87 -0.41 -15.32 7.86
CA SER A 87 -1.12 -16.19 8.79
C SER A 87 -1.46 -15.33 10.00
N PRO A 88 -2.75 -15.02 10.26
CA PRO A 88 -3.12 -14.42 11.53
C PRO A 88 -2.57 -15.32 12.64
N PRO A 89 -1.96 -14.75 13.71
CA PRO A 89 -1.50 -15.58 14.80
C PRO A 89 -2.68 -16.44 15.29
N PRO A 90 -2.48 -17.74 15.55
CA PRO A 90 -3.51 -18.55 16.19
C PRO A 90 -3.92 -17.83 17.48
N ALA A 91 -5.21 -17.85 17.79
CA ALA A 91 -5.83 -17.07 18.86
C ALA A 91 -5.39 -17.47 20.29
N SER A 92 -4.23 -18.10 20.45
CA SER A 92 -3.80 -18.76 21.66
C SER A 92 -2.34 -18.45 21.94
N ASP A 93 -2.10 -17.94 23.15
CA ASP A 93 -0.80 -17.83 23.78
C ASP A 93 0.02 -19.14 23.63
N VAL A 94 1.35 -18.98 23.62
CA VAL A 94 2.41 -19.87 24.14
C VAL A 94 3.60 -19.91 23.18
N ASP A 95 4.77 -19.61 23.74
CA ASP A 95 6.11 -19.76 23.21
C ASP A 95 6.26 -20.85 22.13
N GLY A 96 6.47 -20.39 20.90
CA GLY A 96 6.88 -21.22 19.75
C GLY A 96 8.15 -20.66 19.11
N PRO A 97 9.01 -21.50 18.52
CA PRO A 97 10.36 -21.11 18.14
C PRO A 97 10.35 -20.10 16.98
N GLY A 98 10.85 -18.89 17.25
CA GLY A 98 11.43 -18.00 16.24
C GLY A 98 10.53 -17.57 15.09
N TRP A 99 9.29 -17.18 15.34
CA TRP A 99 8.47 -16.48 14.33
C TRP A 99 9.16 -15.16 13.97
N HIS A 100 9.59 -15.00 12.72
CA HIS A 100 10.03 -13.71 12.21
C HIS A 100 8.85 -12.74 12.27
N SER A 101 8.84 -11.91 13.32
CA SER A 101 8.22 -10.59 13.45
C SER A 101 7.14 -10.31 12.41
N GLY A 102 5.87 -10.37 12.80
CA GLY A 102 4.73 -9.92 11.99
C GLY A 102 4.90 -8.46 11.58
N ARG A 103 5.57 -8.22 10.45
CA ARG A 103 5.60 -6.93 9.78
C ARG A 103 4.21 -6.75 9.19
N GLY A 104 3.49 -5.75 9.67
CA GLY A 104 2.32 -5.28 8.91
C GLY A 104 2.80 -4.89 7.51
N GLY A 105 1.94 -5.07 6.52
CA GLY A 105 2.30 -4.75 5.14
C GLY A 105 1.15 -4.11 4.38
N VAL A 106 1.50 -3.66 3.19
CA VAL A 106 0.62 -2.97 2.25
C VAL A 106 0.23 -3.95 1.17
N VAL A 107 -1.07 -4.16 1.01
CA VAL A 107 -1.64 -4.89 -0.13
C VAL A 107 -2.03 -3.87 -1.18
N LEU A 108 -1.33 -3.89 -2.32
CA LEU A 108 -1.60 -2.95 -3.42
C LEU A 108 -2.49 -3.58 -4.49
N ASN A 109 -3.71 -3.07 -4.61
CA ASN A 109 -4.67 -3.41 -5.66
C ASN A 109 -4.70 -2.29 -6.72
N ILE A 110 -4.59 -2.64 -8.00
CA ILE A 110 -4.53 -1.65 -9.10
C ILE A 110 -5.51 -2.06 -10.21
N SER A 111 -6.38 -1.12 -10.59
CA SER A 111 -7.35 -1.27 -11.66
C SER A 111 -7.40 -0.03 -12.56
N GLY A 112 -7.80 -0.21 -13.82
CA GLY A 112 -8.06 0.90 -14.75
C GLY A 112 -7.21 0.90 -16.03
N ILE A 113 -7.11 2.06 -16.68
CA ILE A 113 -6.50 2.18 -18.00
C ILE A 113 -5.58 3.40 -18.12
N GLY A 114 -4.36 3.16 -18.60
CA GLY A 114 -3.33 4.19 -18.76
C GLY A 114 -2.86 4.80 -17.44
N GLY A 115 -1.70 5.44 -17.47
CA GLY A 115 -1.12 6.10 -16.30
C GLY A 115 0.05 5.34 -15.67
N SER A 116 0.48 5.82 -14.51
CA SER A 116 1.62 5.25 -13.78
C SER A 116 1.43 5.29 -12.28
N VAL A 117 1.95 4.26 -11.62
CA VAL A 117 2.09 4.18 -10.17
C VAL A 117 3.59 4.13 -9.87
N VAL A 118 4.06 5.01 -9.01
CA VAL A 118 5.44 5.05 -8.53
C VAL A 118 5.45 4.72 -7.06
N LEU A 119 6.18 3.69 -6.68
CA LEU A 119 6.40 3.25 -5.32
C LEU A 119 7.80 3.67 -4.87
N ARG A 120 7.90 4.57 -3.90
CA ARG A 120 9.19 5.00 -3.32
C ARG A 120 9.31 4.53 -1.88
N ARG A 121 10.49 4.02 -1.55
CA ARG A 121 10.86 3.66 -0.17
C ARG A 121 11.48 4.88 0.52
N THR A 122 11.08 5.12 1.76
CA THR A 122 11.61 6.21 2.59
C THR A 122 12.15 5.65 3.90
N SER A 123 13.40 5.97 4.24
CA SER A 123 13.94 5.68 5.57
C SER A 123 13.45 6.74 6.56
N ARG A 124 13.10 6.31 7.77
CA ARG A 124 12.78 7.24 8.86
C ARG A 124 14.08 7.72 9.49
N GLU A 125 14.29 9.04 9.50
CA GLU A 125 15.33 9.68 10.32
C GLU A 125 14.91 9.74 11.79
#